data_AF-A0A534F286-F1
#
_entry.id   AF-A0A534F286-F1
#
_cell.length_a   1.000
_cell.length_b   1.000
_cell.length_c   1.000
_cell.angle_alpha   90.00
_cell.angle_beta   90.00
_cell.angle_gamma   90.00
#
_symmetry.space_group_name_H-M   'P 1'
#
loop_
_entity.id
_entity.type
_entity.pdbx_description
1 polymer ?
#
loop_
_entity_poly.entity_id
_entity_poly.type
_entity_poly.pdbx_seq_one_letter_code
_entity_poly.pdbx_strand_id
1 'polypeptide(L)'
;MSRIVSFRRMQDGTREDYLLLDESERQYAVGLADRVLEQLRKLDHALQGYPVSRLRHSLQAATRAMKEGADEEMITAALLHDIGDELAPYNHAEFAAAMLR
;
A
#
# COMPACT_ATOMS: atom_id res chain seq x y z
N MET A 1 25.86 15.43 0.09
CA MET A 1 24.72 16.32 0.42
C MET A 1 23.55 15.90 -0.45
N SER A 2 22.34 15.79 0.10
CA SER A 2 21.14 15.49 -0.70
C SER A 2 20.88 16.64 -1.68
N ARG A 3 20.64 16.31 -2.95
CA ARG A 3 20.25 17.30 -3.97
C ARG A 3 18.76 17.62 -3.75
N ILE A 4 18.42 18.91 -3.81
CA ILE A 4 17.04 19.39 -3.68
C ILE A 4 16.69 20.24 -4.90
N VAL A 5 15.40 20.33 -5.20
CA VAL A 5 14.89 21.22 -6.25
C VAL A 5 15.16 22.69 -5.93
N SER A 6 15.27 23.51 -6.97
CA SER A 6 15.54 24.94 -6.87
C SER A 6 14.28 25.81 -6.66
N PHE A 7 13.10 25.29 -7.03
CA PHE A 7 11.86 26.04 -7.01
C PHE A 7 11.19 26.09 -5.63
N ARG A 8 10.41 27.16 -5.39
CA ARG A 8 9.49 27.26 -4.23
C ARG A 8 8.03 26.93 -4.59
N ARG A 9 7.63 27.20 -5.84
CA ARG A 9 6.33 26.81 -6.41
C ARG A 9 6.60 25.86 -7.56
N MET A 10 5.84 24.78 -7.68
CA MET A 10 6.07 23.77 -8.74
C MET A 10 6.06 24.38 -10.16
N GLN A 11 5.17 25.35 -10.40
CA GLN A 11 5.10 26.06 -11.69
C GLN A 11 6.41 26.77 -12.11
N ASP A 12 7.30 27.08 -11.16
CA ASP A 12 8.57 27.75 -11.40
C ASP A 12 9.72 26.73 -11.56
N GLY A 13 9.41 25.42 -11.62
CA GLY A 13 10.39 24.35 -11.69
C GLY A 13 11.13 24.29 -13.03
N THR A 14 12.43 24.04 -12.95
CA THR A 14 13.28 23.83 -14.13
C THR A 14 13.21 22.39 -14.62
N ARG A 15 13.68 22.15 -15.85
CA ARG A 15 13.81 20.79 -16.39
C ARG A 15 14.68 19.92 -15.47
N GLU A 16 15.78 20.48 -14.98
CA GLU A 16 16.73 19.79 -14.09
C GLU A 16 16.08 19.41 -12.76
N ASP A 17 15.20 20.25 -12.22
CA ASP A 17 14.44 19.94 -10.99
C ASP A 17 13.51 18.74 -11.20
N TYR A 18 12.78 18.71 -12.32
CA TYR A 18 11.86 17.61 -12.61
C TYR A 18 12.59 16.31 -12.94
N LEU A 19 13.76 16.37 -13.58
CA LEU A 19 14.61 15.18 -13.75
C LEU A 19 15.11 14.62 -12.42
N LEU A 20 15.47 15.49 -11.48
CA LEU A 20 15.85 15.08 -10.13
C LEU A 20 14.67 14.42 -9.38
N LEU A 21 13.47 14.98 -9.51
CA LEU A 21 12.26 14.40 -8.92
C LEU A 21 11.92 13.05 -9.55
N ASP A 22 11.93 12.92 -10.88
CA ASP A 22 11.65 11.64 -11.57
C ASP A 22 12.63 10.54 -11.14
N GLU A 23 13.92 10.84 -11.03
CA GLU A 23 14.91 9.89 -10.50
C GLU A 23 14.56 9.46 -9.06
N SER A 24 14.22 10.42 -8.22
CA SER A 24 13.88 10.18 -6.80
C SER A 24 12.58 9.37 -6.65
N GLU A 25 11.56 9.70 -7.45
CA GLU A 25 10.26 9.03 -7.45
C GLU A 25 10.37 7.59 -7.95
N ARG A 26 11.16 7.34 -9.01
CA ARG A 26 11.45 5.98 -9.48
C ARG A 26 12.14 5.15 -8.41
N GLN A 27 13.15 5.71 -7.75
CA GLN A 27 13.82 5.02 -6.66
C GLN A 27 12.87 4.74 -5.49
N TYR A 28 12.02 5.71 -5.14
CA TYR A 28 11.01 5.53 -4.10
C TYR A 28 10.00 4.43 -4.47
N ALA A 29 9.53 4.39 -5.72
CA ALA A 29 8.56 3.41 -6.23
C ALA A 29 9.06 1.96 -6.13
N VAL A 30 10.36 1.71 -6.31
CA VAL A 30 10.96 0.37 -6.15
C VAL A 30 10.68 -0.24 -4.77
N GLY A 31 10.63 0.58 -3.71
CA GLY A 31 10.35 0.12 -2.34
C GLY A 31 8.86 -0.02 -2.00
N LEU A 32 7.95 0.01 -2.99
CA LEU A 32 6.50 -0.01 -2.72
C LEU A 32 6.06 -1.29 -2.01
N ALA A 33 6.52 -2.46 -2.45
CA ALA A 33 6.12 -3.74 -1.88
C ALA A 33 6.43 -3.82 -0.38
N ASP A 34 7.61 -3.39 0.04
CA ASP A 34 8.00 -3.37 1.45
C ASP A 34 7.08 -2.46 2.28
N ARG A 35 6.76 -1.27 1.75
CA ARG A 35 5.84 -0.34 2.43
C ARG A 35 4.41 -0.88 2.52
N VAL A 36 3.94 -1.61 1.51
CA VAL A 36 2.64 -2.31 1.55
C VAL A 36 2.66 -3.37 2.65
N LEU A 37 3.71 -4.18 2.75
CA LEU A 37 3.86 -5.17 3.82
C LEU A 37 3.96 -4.52 5.21
N GLU A 38 4.62 -3.37 5.33
CA GLU A 38 4.63 -2.59 6.57
C GLU A 38 3.24 -2.09 6.96
N GLN A 39 2.43 -1.58 6.02
CA GLN A 39 1.04 -1.20 6.34
C GLN A 39 0.20 -2.42 6.74
N LEU A 40 0.35 -3.54 6.05
CA LEU A 40 -0.35 -4.77 6.39
C LEU A 40 -0.05 -5.20 7.84
N ARG A 41 1.20 -5.10 8.29
CA ARG A 41 1.59 -5.41 9.68
C ARG A 41 0.92 -4.49 10.70
N LYS A 42 0.64 -3.23 10.37
CA LYS A 42 -0.05 -2.30 11.27
C LYS A 42 -1.49 -2.71 11.57
N LEU A 43 -2.10 -3.53 10.71
CA LEU A 43 -3.43 -4.08 10.94
C LEU A 43 -3.48 -5.12 12.07
N ASP A 44 -2.35 -5.40 12.74
CA ASP A 44 -2.30 -6.31 13.90
C ASP A 44 -2.79 -5.65 15.20
N HIS A 45 -3.95 -5.02 15.12
CA HIS A 45 -4.70 -4.55 16.25
C HIS A 45 -6.16 -4.99 16.09
N ALA A 46 -6.83 -5.26 17.20
CA ALA A 46 -8.23 -5.64 17.18
C ALA A 46 -9.10 -4.37 17.20
N LEU A 47 -9.89 -4.15 16.16
CA LEU A 47 -11.03 -3.24 16.24
C LEU A 47 -11.99 -3.79 17.30
N GLN A 48 -12.38 -2.95 18.26
CA GLN A 48 -13.21 -3.37 19.39
C GLN A 48 -14.49 -4.06 18.90
N GLY A 49 -14.71 -5.31 19.32
CA GLY A 49 -15.87 -6.12 18.95
C GLY A 49 -15.56 -7.33 18.08
N TYR A 50 -14.40 -7.40 17.42
CA TYR A 50 -13.98 -8.58 16.65
C TYR A 50 -13.08 -9.53 17.46
N PRO A 51 -13.15 -10.85 17.23
CA PRO A 51 -12.32 -11.84 17.94
C PRO A 51 -10.89 -11.96 17.38
N VAL A 52 -10.58 -11.29 16.28
CA VAL A 52 -9.27 -11.33 15.60
C VAL A 52 -8.90 -9.94 15.08
N SER A 53 -7.60 -9.69 14.92
CA SER A 53 -7.10 -8.48 14.24
C SER A 53 -7.40 -8.52 12.74
N ARG A 54 -7.40 -7.36 12.10
CA ARG A 54 -7.58 -7.25 10.63
C ARG A 54 -6.44 -7.94 9.88
N LEU A 55 -5.21 -7.91 10.41
CA LEU A 55 -4.10 -8.69 9.88
C LEU A 55 -4.42 -10.19 9.88
N ARG A 56 -4.88 -10.71 11.02
CA ARG A 56 -5.19 -12.14 11.16
C ARG A 56 -6.32 -12.57 10.22
N HIS A 57 -7.36 -11.75 10.08
CA HIS A 57 -8.44 -11.96 9.12
C HIS A 57 -7.90 -12.02 7.67
N SER A 58 -7.07 -11.05 7.28
CA SER A 58 -6.47 -10.99 5.94
C SER A 58 -5.60 -12.23 5.64
N LEU A 59 -4.78 -12.66 6.59
CA LEU A 59 -3.98 -13.88 6.48
C LEU A 59 -4.85 -15.14 6.37
N GLN A 60 -5.96 -15.22 7.12
CA GLN A 60 -6.90 -16.32 7.02
C GLN A 60 -7.56 -16.41 5.64
N ALA A 61 -7.97 -15.27 5.07
CA ALA A 61 -8.57 -15.21 3.74
C ALA A 61 -7.58 -15.68 2.67
N ALA A 62 -6.37 -15.10 2.64
CA ALA A 62 -5.32 -15.48 1.70
C ALA A 62 -4.90 -16.95 1.84
N THR A 63 -4.79 -17.46 3.07
CA THR A 63 -4.43 -18.87 3.32
C THR A 63 -5.50 -19.83 2.82
N ARG A 64 -6.79 -19.48 2.91
CA ARG A 64 -7.89 -20.29 2.37
C ARG A 64 -7.83 -20.32 0.84
N ALA A 65 -7.68 -19.17 0.20
CA ALA A 65 -7.52 -19.07 -1.24
C ALA A 65 -6.33 -19.91 -1.74
N MET A 66 -5.18 -19.82 -1.06
CA MET A 66 -3.99 -20.62 -1.36
C MET A 66 -4.25 -22.13 -1.25
N LYS A 67 -4.97 -22.57 -0.21
CA LYS A 67 -5.29 -23.99 0.00
C LYS A 67 -6.28 -24.54 -1.03
N GLU A 68 -7.10 -23.67 -1.61
CA GLU A 68 -8.04 -24.01 -2.69
C GLU A 68 -7.39 -24.00 -4.07
N GLY A 69 -6.08 -23.65 -4.16
CA GLY A 69 -5.36 -23.60 -5.43
C GLY A 69 -5.70 -22.39 -6.29
N ALA A 70 -6.13 -21.29 -5.66
CA ALA A 70 -6.29 -20.01 -6.35
C ALA A 70 -4.96 -19.49 -6.90
N ASP A 71 -5.02 -18.62 -7.91
CA ASP A 71 -3.83 -17.98 -8.48
C ASP A 71 -3.23 -16.91 -7.54
N GLU A 72 -2.03 -16.44 -7.87
CA GLU A 72 -1.30 -15.45 -7.08
C GLU A 72 -2.03 -14.11 -6.98
N GLU A 73 -2.78 -13.71 -8.02
CA GLU A 73 -3.56 -12.48 -8.03
C GLU A 73 -4.69 -12.54 -7.00
N MET A 74 -5.44 -13.64 -6.98
CA MET A 74 -6.51 -13.86 -6.01
C MET A 74 -5.99 -13.97 -4.58
N ILE A 75 -4.88 -14.68 -4.37
CA ILE A 75 -4.24 -14.79 -3.05
C ILE A 75 -3.79 -13.41 -2.56
N THR A 76 -3.18 -12.61 -3.44
CA THR A 76 -2.69 -11.27 -3.12
C THR A 76 -3.84 -10.29 -2.85
N ALA A 77 -4.90 -10.34 -3.66
CA ALA A 77 -6.11 -9.54 -3.44
C ALA A 77 -6.76 -9.89 -2.11
N ALA A 78 -6.90 -11.18 -1.78
CA ALA A 78 -7.43 -11.63 -0.49
C ALA A 78 -6.55 -11.18 0.69
N LEU A 79 -5.23 -11.14 0.53
CA LEU A 79 -4.30 -10.65 1.55
C LEU A 79 -4.42 -9.14 1.79
N LEU A 80 -4.75 -8.36 0.76
CA LEU A 80 -4.69 -6.90 0.80
C LEU A 80 -6.07 -6.22 0.83
N HIS A 81 -7.18 -6.98 0.78
CA HIS A 81 -8.54 -6.42 0.63
C HIS A 81 -8.94 -5.40 1.72
N ASP A 82 -8.44 -5.57 2.95
CA ASP A 82 -8.74 -4.72 4.09
C ASP A 82 -7.62 -3.70 4.40
N ILE A 83 -6.59 -3.56 3.56
CA ILE A 83 -5.43 -2.69 3.86
C ILE A 83 -5.80 -1.20 3.99
N GLY A 84 -6.93 -0.80 3.43
CA GLY A 84 -7.46 0.57 3.51
C GLY A 84 -8.19 0.90 4.81
N ASP A 85 -8.42 -0.06 5.72
CA ASP A 85 -9.32 0.13 6.87
C ASP A 85 -8.90 1.30 7.78
N GLU A 86 -7.59 1.51 7.97
CA GLU A 86 -7.06 2.58 8.83
C GLU A 86 -7.30 3.98 8.23
N LEU A 87 -7.21 4.10 6.90
CA LEU A 87 -7.24 5.40 6.21
C LEU A 87 -8.62 5.75 5.65
N ALA A 88 -9.44 4.73 5.38
CA ALA A 88 -10.66 4.84 4.60
C ALA A 88 -11.74 3.87 5.14
N PRO A 89 -12.12 3.88 6.43
CA PRO A 89 -12.95 2.83 7.03
C PRO A 89 -14.30 2.64 6.32
N TYR A 90 -14.89 3.71 5.78
CA TYR A 90 -16.18 3.68 5.09
C TYR A 90 -16.11 3.35 3.60
N ASN A 91 -14.91 3.26 3.02
CA ASN A 91 -14.68 2.95 1.60
C ASN A 91 -13.37 2.18 1.37
N HIS A 92 -12.96 1.37 2.35
CA HIS A 92 -11.65 0.70 2.37
C HIS A 92 -11.48 -0.25 1.19
N ALA A 93 -12.55 -0.88 0.73
CA ALA A 93 -12.54 -1.76 -0.45
C ALA A 93 -12.18 -0.99 -1.74
N GLU A 94 -12.74 0.20 -1.95
CA GLU A 94 -12.39 1.04 -3.10
C GLU A 94 -10.95 1.55 -3.01
N PHE A 95 -10.51 1.90 -1.80
CA PHE A 95 -9.13 2.29 -1.54
C PHE A 95 -8.15 1.16 -1.86
N ALA A 96 -8.41 -0.06 -1.35
CA ALA A 96 -7.59 -1.23 -1.60
C ALA A 96 -7.54 -1.58 -3.09
N ALA A 97 -8.70 -1.55 -3.77
CA ALA A 97 -8.76 -1.74 -5.21
C ALA A 97 -7.94 -0.69 -5.97
N ALA A 98 -8.00 0.58 -5.56
CA ALA A 98 -7.21 1.65 -6.18
C ALA A 98 -5.70 1.47 -6.01
N MET A 99 -5.27 0.92 -4.87
CA MET A 99 -3.86 0.64 -4.58
C MET A 99 -3.29 -0.50 -5.43
N LEU A 100 -4.12 -1.47 -5.81
CA LEU A 100 -3.73 -2.64 -6.59
C LEU A 100 -3.78 -2.43 -8.12
N ARG A 101 -4.22 -1.26 -8.58
CA ARG A 101 -4.32 -0.92 -10.02
C ARG A 101 -2.99 -0.51 -10.63
#